data_AF-V8RDP2-F1
#
_entry.id   AF-V8RDP2-F1
#
_cell.length_a   1.000
_cell.length_b   1.000
_cell.length_c   1.000
_cell.angle_alpha   90.00
_cell.angle_beta   90.00
_cell.angle_gamma   90.00
#
_symmetry.space_group_name_H-M   'P 1'
#
loop_
_entity.id
_entity.type
_entity.pdbx_description
1 polymer ?
#
loop_
_entity_poly.entity_id
_entity_poly.type
_entity_poly.pdbx_seq_one_letter_code
_entity_poly.pdbx_strand_id
1 'polypeptide(L)'
;MELDNAYKRDLLDAVVGALALGAQNSNPPPAGHWGLRFWDIGREERGLHEELVAALSLAVERWTLLANEFKYTTPEHQQELAEISKARAAIAKATL
;
A
#
# COMPACT_ATOMS: atom_id res chain seq x y z
N MET A 1 12.83 26.97 -27.34
CA MET A 1 11.46 26.43 -27.24
C MET A 1 11.58 24.94 -27.48
N GLU A 2 11.71 24.17 -26.41
CA GLU A 2 11.86 22.72 -26.47
C GLU A 2 10.55 22.15 -27.04
N LEU A 3 10.63 21.42 -28.15
CA LEU A 3 9.46 20.78 -28.74
C LEU A 3 8.92 19.76 -27.74
N ASP A 4 7.70 20.02 -27.30
CA ASP A 4 6.88 19.13 -26.52
C ASP A 4 6.72 17.80 -27.26
N ASN A 5 7.45 16.77 -26.81
CA ASN A 5 7.51 15.49 -27.51
C ASN A 5 6.32 14.63 -27.08
N ALA A 6 5.19 14.84 -27.76
CA ALA A 6 3.94 14.14 -27.50
C ALA A 6 4.12 12.61 -27.44
N TYR A 7 4.91 12.05 -28.35
CA TYR A 7 5.23 10.61 -28.36
C TYR A 7 5.87 10.11 -27.05
N LYS A 8 6.82 10.87 -26.49
CA LYS A 8 7.44 10.50 -25.20
C LYS A 8 6.45 10.59 -24.04
N ARG A 9 5.52 11.55 -24.07
CA ARG A 9 4.47 11.65 -23.04
C ARG A 9 3.51 10.48 -23.13
N ASP A 10 3.01 10.18 -24.32
CA ASP A 10 2.07 9.07 -24.54
C ASP A 10 2.68 7.73 -24.11
N LEU A 11 3.98 7.53 -24.35
CA LEU A 11 4.70 6.35 -23.87
C LEU A 11 4.76 6.29 -22.34
N LEU A 12 5.06 7.40 -21.67
CA LEU A 12 5.10 7.46 -20.21
C LEU A 12 3.71 7.27 -19.60
N ASP A 13 2.66 7.84 -20.21
CA ASP A 13 1.27 7.64 -19.79
C ASP A 13 0.86 6.17 -19.92
N ALA A 14 1.28 5.49 -21.00
CA ALA A 14 1.06 4.06 -21.16
C ALA A 14 1.79 3.21 -20.10
N VAL A 15 3.02 3.60 -19.71
CA VAL A 15 3.76 2.96 -18.61
C VAL A 15 3.05 3.15 -17.28
N VAL A 16 2.62 4.38 -16.96
CA VAL A 16 1.87 4.70 -15.74
C VAL A 16 0.55 3.94 -15.71
N GLY A 17 -0.15 3.85 -16.84
CA GLY A 17 -1.38 3.08 -16.98
C GLY A 17 -1.15 1.58 -16.73
N ALA A 18 -0.08 1.00 -17.28
CA ALA A 18 0.26 -0.39 -17.02
C ALA A 18 0.55 -0.66 -15.55
N LEU A 19 1.31 0.21 -14.87
CA LEU A 19 1.58 0.13 -13.43
C LEU A 19 0.28 0.20 -12.61
N ALA A 20 -0.60 1.15 -12.93
CA ALA A 20 -1.87 1.34 -12.22
C ALA A 20 -2.80 0.13 -12.37
N LEU A 21 -2.92 -0.41 -13.60
CA LEU A 21 -3.70 -1.62 -13.86
C LEU A 21 -3.09 -2.86 -13.18
N GLY A 22 -1.75 -2.91 -13.12
CA GLY A 22 -1.00 -3.91 -12.36
C GLY A 22 -1.35 -3.88 -10.88
N ALA A 23 -1.28 -2.71 -10.26
CA ALA A 23 -1.63 -2.52 -8.85
C ALA A 23 -3.11 -2.87 -8.57
N GLN A 24 -3.99 -2.65 -9.54
CA GLN A 24 -5.41 -3.08 -9.44
C GLN A 24 -5.62 -4.55 -9.81
N ASN A 25 -4.56 -5.27 -10.20
CA ASN A 25 -4.59 -6.64 -10.70
C ASN A 25 -5.67 -6.87 -11.77
N SER A 26 -5.82 -5.91 -12.69
CA SER A 26 -6.87 -5.91 -13.70
C SER A 26 -6.31 -5.68 -15.10
N ASN A 27 -7.03 -6.15 -16.13
CA ASN A 27 -6.69 -5.98 -17.54
C ASN A 27 -5.20 -6.25 -17.87
N PRO A 28 -4.70 -7.48 -17.61
CA PRO A 28 -3.30 -7.81 -17.89
C PRO A 28 -3.00 -7.68 -19.39
N PRO A 29 -1.89 -7.05 -19.77
CA PRO A 29 -1.45 -7.04 -21.16
C PRO A 29 -1.25 -8.47 -21.70
N PRO A 30 -1.50 -8.72 -23.00
CA PRO A 30 -1.25 -10.02 -23.61
C PRO A 30 0.21 -10.47 -23.45
N ALA A 31 0.43 -11.78 -23.43
CA ALA A 31 1.79 -12.34 -23.37
C ALA A 31 2.68 -11.80 -24.51
N GLY A 32 3.90 -11.37 -24.15
CA GLY A 32 4.84 -10.77 -25.09
C GLY A 32 4.61 -9.28 -25.38
N HIS A 33 3.55 -8.67 -24.83
CA HIS A 33 3.36 -7.23 -24.90
C HIS A 33 4.41 -6.51 -24.04
N TRP A 34 5.04 -5.46 -24.59
CA TRP A 34 6.11 -4.71 -23.91
C TRP A 34 5.67 -4.15 -22.53
N GLY A 35 4.39 -3.77 -22.41
CA GLY A 35 3.80 -3.23 -21.18
C GLY A 35 3.59 -4.24 -20.06
N LEU A 36 3.70 -5.55 -20.32
CA LEU A 36 3.45 -6.60 -19.33
C LEU A 36 4.38 -6.47 -18.13
N ARG A 37 5.65 -6.15 -18.35
CA ARG A 37 6.64 -5.98 -17.26
C ARG A 37 6.25 -4.86 -16.28
N PHE A 38 5.69 -3.77 -16.78
CA PHE A 38 5.23 -2.67 -15.92
C PHE A 38 3.95 -3.04 -15.17
N TRP A 39 3.06 -3.81 -15.81
CA TRP A 39 1.89 -4.36 -15.13
C TRP A 39 2.29 -5.33 -14.00
N ASP A 40 3.24 -6.23 -14.26
CA ASP A 40 3.76 -7.15 -13.23
C ASP A 40 4.37 -6.39 -12.04
N ILE A 41 5.17 -5.34 -12.30
CA ILE A 41 5.72 -4.48 -11.25
C ILE A 41 4.60 -3.89 -10.38
N GLY A 42 3.59 -3.28 -11.00
CA GLY A 42 2.48 -2.68 -10.25
C GLY A 42 1.76 -3.70 -9.36
N ARG A 43 1.56 -4.92 -9.89
CA ARG A 43 0.91 -6.02 -9.18
C ARG A 43 1.75 -6.53 -8.01
N GLU A 44 3.03 -6.78 -8.24
CA GLU A 44 3.95 -7.27 -7.21
C GLU A 44 4.11 -6.26 -6.08
N GLU A 45 4.30 -4.97 -6.40
CA GLU A 45 4.39 -3.90 -5.41
C GLU A 45 3.12 -3.80 -4.57
N ARG A 46 1.94 -3.90 -5.20
CA ARG A 46 0.68 -3.91 -4.45
C ARG A 46 0.56 -5.15 -3.56
N GLY A 47 0.95 -6.32 -4.04
CA GLY A 47 0.95 -7.56 -3.26
C GLY A 47 1.83 -7.45 -2.01
N LEU A 48 3.07 -6.98 -2.16
CA LEU A 48 3.98 -6.75 -1.04
C LEU A 48 3.42 -5.72 -0.04
N HIS A 49 2.80 -4.65 -0.54
CA HIS A 49 2.15 -3.64 0.30
C HIS A 49 0.97 -4.23 1.10
N GLU A 50 0.13 -5.04 0.47
CA GLU A 50 -1.00 -5.71 1.13
C GLU A 50 -0.53 -6.71 2.19
N GLU A 51 0.53 -7.48 1.91
CA GLU A 51 1.14 -8.39 2.89
C GLU A 51 1.69 -7.63 4.10
N LEU A 52 2.39 -6.52 3.87
CA LEU A 52 2.92 -5.67 4.94
C LEU A 52 1.80 -5.08 5.81
N VAL A 53 0.75 -4.55 5.17
CA VAL A 53 -0.42 -3.99 5.86
C VAL A 53 -1.12 -5.07 6.70
N ALA A 54 -1.26 -6.29 6.18
CA ALA A 54 -1.87 -7.39 6.92
C ALA A 54 -1.01 -7.77 8.15
N ALA A 55 0.31 -7.86 7.99
CA ALA A 55 1.23 -8.16 9.09
C ALA A 55 1.20 -7.08 10.20
N LEU A 56 1.18 -5.80 9.80
CA LEU A 56 1.08 -4.67 10.73
C LEU A 56 -0.28 -4.63 11.44
N SER A 57 -1.36 -4.93 10.72
CA SER A 57 -2.71 -5.00 11.30
C SER A 57 -2.78 -6.05 12.40
N LEU A 58 -2.26 -7.26 12.13
CA LEU A 58 -2.17 -8.34 13.12
C LEU A 58 -1.32 -7.93 14.34
N ALA A 59 -0.19 -7.25 14.12
CA ALA A 59 0.66 -6.79 15.21
C ALA A 59 -0.05 -5.76 16.10
N VAL A 60 -0.77 -4.81 15.50
CA VAL A 60 -1.55 -3.79 16.22
C VAL A 60 -2.74 -4.41 16.97
N GLU A 61 -3.41 -5.41 16.40
CA GLU A 61 -4.46 -6.17 17.09
C GLU A 61 -3.90 -6.87 18.34
N ARG A 62 -2.79 -7.59 18.20
CA ARG A 62 -2.12 -8.27 19.32
C ARG A 62 -1.66 -7.28 20.40
N TRP A 63 -1.07 -6.17 20.00
CA TRP A 63 -0.67 -5.12 20.93
C TRP A 63 -1.88 -4.53 21.66
N THR A 64 -3.01 -4.33 20.97
CA THR A 64 -4.25 -3.87 21.60
C THR A 64 -4.74 -4.85 22.67
N LEU A 65 -4.71 -6.16 22.39
CA LEU A 65 -5.11 -7.18 23.36
C LEU A 65 -4.24 -7.14 24.61
N LEU A 66 -2.92 -7.09 24.43
CA LEU A 66 -1.96 -7.00 25.54
C LEU A 66 -2.20 -5.75 26.38
N ALA A 67 -2.28 -4.57 25.74
CA ALA A 67 -2.53 -3.32 26.44
C ALA A 67 -3.80 -3.38 27.31
N ASN A 68 -4.87 -4.02 26.80
CA ASN A 68 -6.13 -4.17 27.52
C ASN A 68 -6.11 -5.24 28.62
N GLU A 69 -5.25 -6.26 28.54
CA GLU A 69 -5.08 -7.28 29.58
C GLU A 69 -4.44 -6.70 30.84
N PHE A 70 -3.53 -5.72 30.70
CA PHE A 70 -2.84 -5.06 31.80
C PHE A 70 -3.70 -4.02 32.54
N LYS A 71 -4.99 -4.32 32.81
CA LYS A 71 -6.11 -3.52 33.41
C LYS A 71 -5.84 -2.59 34.62
N TYR A 72 -4.70 -1.94 34.70
CA TYR A 72 -4.36 -0.91 35.65
C TYR A 72 -4.42 0.41 34.88
N THR A 73 -5.33 1.28 35.31
CA THR A 73 -5.46 2.66 34.82
C THR A 73 -4.22 3.44 35.23
N THR A 74 -3.13 3.25 34.51
CA THR A 74 -1.93 4.07 34.64
C THR A 74 -1.85 5.03 33.45
N PRO A 75 -1.21 6.20 33.61
CA PRO A 75 -0.99 7.15 32.50
C PRO A 75 -0.30 6.50 31.29
N GLU A 76 0.53 5.48 31.52
CA GLU A 76 1.22 4.72 30.49
C GLU A 76 0.25 3.95 29.60
N HIS A 77 -0.81 3.35 30.16
CA HIS A 77 -1.83 2.66 29.36
C HIS A 77 -2.56 3.62 28.40
N GLN A 78 -2.86 4.85 28.84
CA GLN A 78 -3.46 5.85 27.94
C GLN A 78 -2.51 6.29 26.82
N GLN A 79 -1.20 6.38 27.11
CA GLN A 79 -0.19 6.67 26.10
C GLN A 79 -0.09 5.53 25.08
N GLU A 80 -0.06 4.27 25.55
CA GLU A 80 -0.04 3.10 24.66
C GLU A 80 -1.26 3.05 23.74
N LEU A 81 -2.46 3.31 24.27
CA LEU A 81 -3.67 3.39 23.45
C LEU A 81 -3.61 4.52 22.42
N ALA A 82 -2.99 5.65 22.76
CA ALA A 82 -2.79 6.75 21.82
C ALA A 82 -1.83 6.35 20.68
N GLU A 83 -0.76 5.62 20.97
CA GLU A 83 0.16 5.11 19.95
C GLU A 83 -0.48 4.03 19.07
N ILE A 84 -1.26 3.11 19.66
CA ILE A 84 -2.08 2.14 18.93
C ILE A 84 -3.03 2.87 17.97
N SER A 85 -3.67 3.94 18.43
CA SER A 85 -4.58 4.75 17.61
C SER A 85 -3.86 5.38 16.40
N LYS A 86 -2.67 5.94 16.61
CA LYS A 86 -1.83 6.46 15.51
C LYS A 86 -1.46 5.37 14.51
N ALA A 87 -1.05 4.19 14.98
CA ALA A 87 -0.73 3.05 14.12
C ALA A 87 -1.94 2.61 13.28
N ARG A 88 -3.13 2.52 13.88
CA ARG A 88 -4.37 2.21 13.16
C ARG A 88 -4.71 3.25 12.11
N ALA A 89 -4.55 4.54 12.41
CA ALA A 89 -4.79 5.60 11.43
C ALA A 89 -3.83 5.52 10.24
N ALA A 90 -2.56 5.18 10.47
CA ALA A 90 -1.58 4.97 9.41
C ALA A 90 -1.93 3.76 8.53
N ILE A 91 -2.32 2.64 9.15
CA ILE A 91 -2.78 1.44 8.45
C ILE A 91 -4.04 1.74 7.61
N ALA A 92 -5.03 2.42 8.19
CA ALA A 92 -6.26 2.81 7.49
C ALA A 92 -5.96 3.66 6.26
N LYS A 93 -5.03 4.62 6.37
CA LYS A 93 -4.59 5.44 5.23
C LYS A 93 -3.90 4.61 4.13
N ALA A 94 -3.19 3.54 4.50
CA ALA A 94 -2.51 2.66 3.54
C ALA A 94 -3.45 1.67 2.84
N THR A 95 -4.66 1.47 3.37
CA THR A 95 -5.71 0.60 2.80
C THR A 95 -6.76 1.31 1.96
N LEU A 96 -6.89 2.64 2.10
CA LEU A 96 -7.77 3.48 1.28
C LEU A 96 -7.24 3.62 -0.15
#